data_AF-A0A7J7W0K6-F1
#
_entry.id   AF-A0A7J7W0K6-F1
#
_cell.length_a   1.000
_cell.length_b   1.000
_cell.length_c   1.000
_cell.angle_alpha   90.00
_cell.angle_beta   90.00
_cell.angle_gamma   90.00
#
_symmetry.space_group_name_H-M   'P 1'
#
loop_
_entity.id
_entity.type
_entity.pdbx_description
1 polymer ?
#
loop_
_entity_poly.entity_id
_entity_poly.type
_entity_poly.pdbx_seq_one_letter_code
_entity_poly.pdbx_strand_id
1 'polypeptide(L)'
;MKVACITEQVLTLVNKRLGLYRHFDETVNRYKQSRDVSTLNSGKKSLETEHKALTSEIALLQSRLKTEGSDLCDKVSEMQKLDAQVKELVLKSAVEAERLVAGKLKKDTYIENEKLIFGKRQELVTKIDHIMDAL
;
A
#
# COMPACT_ATOMS: atom_id res chain seq x y z
N MET A 1 -2.00 27.83 10.35
CA MET A 1 -2.29 27.59 8.91
C MET A 1 -1.27 26.66 8.26
N LYS A 2 0.05 26.82 8.48
CA LYS A 2 1.09 26.01 7.83
C LYS A 2 1.03 24.51 8.15
N VAL A 3 0.83 24.13 9.42
CA VAL A 3 0.69 22.73 9.85
C VAL A 3 -0.53 22.06 9.19
N ALA A 4 -1.71 22.67 9.26
CA ALA A 4 -2.93 22.14 8.65
C ALA A 4 -2.80 21.86 7.13
N CYS A 5 -2.16 22.78 6.39
CA CYS A 5 -1.90 22.60 4.96
C CYS A 5 -0.94 21.44 4.67
N ILE A 6 0.08 21.24 5.52
CA ILE A 6 1.00 20.09 5.40
C ILE A 6 0.25 18.79 5.70
N THR A 7 -0.60 18.78 6.74
CA THR A 7 -1.44 17.64 7.10
C THR A 7 -2.37 17.22 5.96
N GLU A 8 -3.08 18.17 5.34
CA GLU A 8 -3.98 17.90 4.20
C GLU A 8 -3.24 17.29 2.99
N GLN A 9 -2.01 17.74 2.74
CA GLN A 9 -1.15 17.14 1.70
C GLN A 9 -0.77 15.70 2.07
N VAL A 10 -0.42 15.43 3.32
CA VAL A 10 -0.13 14.05 3.78
C VAL A 10 -1.36 13.17 3.58
N LEU A 11 -2.55 13.60 4.01
CA LEU A 11 -3.80 12.86 3.84
C LEU A 11 -4.09 12.54 2.37
N THR A 12 -3.86 13.50 1.48
CA THR A 12 -4.04 13.33 0.03
C THR A 12 -3.09 12.26 -0.53
N LEU A 13 -1.80 12.32 -0.18
CA LEU A 13 -0.79 11.39 -0.67
C LEU A 13 -0.99 9.97 -0.13
N VAL A 14 -1.42 9.84 1.12
CA VAL A 14 -1.72 8.54 1.73
C VAL A 14 -2.95 7.91 1.06
N ASN A 15 -4.01 8.68 0.84
CA ASN A 15 -5.17 8.20 0.09
C ASN A 15 -4.80 7.74 -1.34
N LYS A 16 -3.92 8.48 -2.01
CA LYS A 16 -3.37 8.09 -3.32
C LYS A 16 -2.62 6.77 -3.23
N ARG A 17 -1.81 6.55 -2.19
CA ARG A 17 -1.09 5.28 -1.96
C ARG A 17 -2.04 4.12 -1.70
N LEU A 18 -3.11 4.32 -0.92
CA LEU A 18 -4.15 3.30 -0.73
C LEU A 18 -4.89 2.98 -2.05
N GLY A 19 -5.17 3.99 -2.87
CA GLY A 19 -5.73 3.82 -4.22
C GLY A 19 -4.82 3.00 -5.14
N LEU A 20 -3.51 3.23 -5.08
CA LEU A 20 -2.50 2.49 -5.85
C LEU A 20 -2.53 0.98 -5.52
N TYR A 21 -2.68 0.62 -4.24
CA TYR A 21 -2.80 -0.80 -3.85
C TYR A 21 -4.07 -1.46 -4.43
N ARG A 22 -5.21 -0.76 -4.37
CA ARG A 22 -6.48 -1.25 -4.95
C ARG A 22 -6.37 -1.47 -6.46
N HIS A 23 -5.76 -0.53 -7.17
CA HIS A 23 -5.53 -0.66 -8.61
C HIS A 23 -4.62 -1.83 -8.96
N PHE A 24 -3.59 -2.07 -8.15
CA PHE A 24 -2.72 -3.21 -8.36
C PHE A 24 -3.44 -4.55 -8.08
N ASP A 25 -4.34 -4.62 -7.08
CA ASP A 25 -5.18 -5.80 -6.84
C ASP A 25 -6.06 -6.13 -8.05
N GLU A 26 -6.64 -5.13 -8.71
CA GLU A 26 -7.38 -5.33 -9.97
C GLU A 26 -6.48 -5.92 -11.07
N THR A 27 -5.24 -5.47 -11.14
CA THR A 27 -4.24 -6.00 -12.08
C THR A 27 -3.90 -7.46 -11.77
N VAL A 28 -3.73 -7.83 -10.50
CA VAL A 28 -3.54 -9.23 -10.07
C VAL A 28 -4.76 -10.09 -10.42
N ASN A 29 -5.97 -9.57 -10.20
CA ASN A 29 -7.20 -10.29 -10.51
C ASN A 29 -7.37 -10.52 -12.02
N ARG A 30 -7.07 -9.53 -12.85
CA ARG A 30 -7.04 -9.67 -14.31
C ARG A 30 -5.97 -10.67 -14.76
N TYR A 31 -4.80 -10.68 -14.12
CA TYR A 31 -3.74 -11.64 -14.42
C TYR A 31 -4.20 -13.09 -14.19
N LYS A 32 -4.92 -13.38 -13.11
CA LYS A 32 -5.44 -14.73 -12.83
C LYS A 32 -6.30 -15.32 -13.96
N GLN A 33 -6.96 -14.46 -14.74
CA GLN A 33 -7.83 -14.84 -15.86
C GLN A 33 -7.07 -14.82 -17.20
N SER A 34 -6.38 -13.72 -17.49
CA SER A 34 -5.70 -13.49 -18.77
C SER A 34 -4.37 -14.25 -18.91
N ARG A 35 -3.72 -14.56 -17.78
CA ARG A 35 -2.36 -15.13 -17.69
C ARG A 35 -1.29 -14.22 -18.32
N ASP A 36 -1.59 -12.93 -18.50
CA ASP A 36 -0.67 -11.96 -19.06
C ASP A 36 0.38 -11.52 -18.02
N VAL A 37 1.51 -12.24 -18.02
CA VAL A 37 2.66 -11.97 -17.15
C VAL A 37 3.27 -10.59 -17.42
N SER A 38 3.20 -10.10 -18.66
CA SER A 38 3.80 -8.82 -19.02
C SER A 38 3.06 -7.65 -18.36
N THR A 39 1.73 -7.69 -18.39
CA THR A 39 0.89 -6.70 -17.69
C THR A 39 1.09 -6.75 -16.19
N LEU A 40 1.18 -7.94 -15.59
CA LEU A 40 1.45 -8.07 -14.15
C LEU A 40 2.81 -7.46 -13.75
N ASN A 41 3.87 -7.77 -14.49
CA ASN A 41 5.21 -7.27 -14.21
C ASN A 41 5.30 -5.75 -14.37
N SER A 42 4.67 -5.20 -15.41
CA SER A 42 4.55 -3.74 -15.58
C SER A 42 3.79 -3.11 -14.42
N GLY A 43 2.67 -3.71 -13.99
CA GLY A 43 1.91 -3.26 -12.82
C GLY A 43 2.74 -3.27 -11.53
N LYS A 44 3.56 -4.31 -11.30
CA LYS A 44 4.46 -4.39 -10.13
C LYS A 44 5.48 -3.25 -10.16
N LYS A 45 6.11 -3.02 -11.31
CA LYS A 45 7.08 -1.95 -11.49
C LYS A 45 6.47 -0.55 -11.26
N SER A 46 5.26 -0.31 -11.78
CA SER A 46 4.53 0.93 -11.54
C SER A 46 4.19 1.11 -10.06
N LEU A 47 3.63 0.07 -9.41
CA LEU A 47 3.36 0.07 -7.97
C LEU A 47 4.60 0.45 -7.16
N GLU A 48 5.74 -0.19 -7.40
CA GLU A 48 6.96 0.10 -6.65
C GLU A 48 7.50 1.52 -6.90
N THR A 49 7.45 1.98 -8.15
CA THR A 49 7.93 3.30 -8.54
C THR A 49 7.08 4.41 -7.92
N GLU A 50 5.77 4.32 -8.08
CA GLU A 50 4.83 5.31 -7.55
C GLU A 50 4.82 5.30 -6.02
N HIS A 51 4.82 4.12 -5.39
CA HIS A 51 4.94 4.01 -3.94
C HIS A 51 6.21 4.69 -3.43
N LYS A 52 7.37 4.45 -4.08
CA LYS A 52 8.63 5.09 -3.68
C LYS A 52 8.54 6.61 -3.79
N ALA A 53 7.98 7.13 -4.87
CA ALA A 53 7.79 8.57 -5.06
C ALA A 53 6.90 9.17 -3.95
N LEU A 54 5.74 8.57 -3.69
CA LEU A 54 4.81 9.02 -2.64
C LEU A 54 5.44 8.94 -1.25
N THR A 55 6.16 7.86 -0.93
CA THR A 55 6.88 7.73 0.34
C THR A 55 7.92 8.83 0.52
N SER A 56 8.69 9.16 -0.52
CA SER A 56 9.66 10.26 -0.46
C SER A 56 8.98 11.62 -0.25
N GLU A 57 7.86 11.88 -0.90
CA GLU A 57 7.11 13.13 -0.74
C GLU A 57 6.51 13.26 0.67
N ILE A 58 5.91 12.19 1.21
CA ILE A 58 5.39 12.17 2.59
C ILE A 58 6.52 12.35 3.60
N ALA A 59 7.71 11.77 3.36
CA ALA A 59 8.87 11.97 4.24
C ALA A 59 9.34 13.44 4.28
N LEU A 60 9.27 14.15 3.15
CA LEU A 60 9.56 15.59 3.11
C LEU A 60 8.52 16.39 3.92
N LEU A 61 7.24 16.08 3.78
CA LEU A 61 6.17 16.71 4.57
C LEU A 61 6.31 16.41 6.07
N GLN A 62 6.64 15.17 6.43
CA GLN A 62 6.93 14.77 7.81
C GLN A 62 8.10 15.58 8.40
N SER A 63 9.19 15.75 7.65
CA SER A 63 10.33 16.58 8.08
C SER A 63 9.90 18.03 8.33
N ARG A 64 9.04 18.59 7.45
CA ARG A 64 8.48 19.93 7.64
C ARG A 64 7.60 20.02 8.90
N LEU A 65 6.73 19.04 9.17
CA LEU A 65 5.95 18.99 10.43
C LEU A 65 6.87 19.01 11.66
N LYS A 66 7.98 18.26 11.61
CA LYS A 66 8.97 18.24 12.68
C LYS A 66 9.66 19.59 12.86
N THR A 67 10.00 20.29 11.77
CA THR A 67 10.57 21.65 11.84
C THR A 67 9.59 22.65 12.45
N GLU A 68 8.28 22.49 12.22
CA GLU A 68 7.25 23.31 12.86
C GLU A 68 6.97 22.92 14.33
N GLY A 69 7.68 21.92 14.89
CA GLY A 69 7.49 21.44 16.26
C GLY A 69 6.19 20.64 16.46
N SER A 70 5.58 20.13 15.40
CA SER A 70 4.34 19.37 15.48
C SER A 70 4.58 17.91 15.84
N ASP A 71 3.79 17.40 16.78
CA ASP A 71 3.69 16.00 17.19
C ASP A 71 3.07 15.08 16.12
N LEU A 72 2.35 15.65 15.14
CA LEU A 72 1.81 14.91 13.99
C LEU A 72 2.92 14.22 13.17
N CYS A 73 4.17 14.68 13.25
CA CYS A 73 5.28 14.04 12.54
C CYS A 73 5.53 12.58 13.00
N ASP A 74 5.22 12.25 14.25
CA ASP A 74 5.34 10.89 14.79
C ASP A 74 4.19 9.99 14.28
N LYS A 75 2.97 10.52 14.22
CA LYS A 75 1.82 9.84 13.61
C LYS A 75 2.06 9.52 12.13
N VAL A 76 2.62 10.47 11.37
CA VAL A 76 3.00 10.26 9.97
C VAL A 76 4.11 9.20 9.84
N SER A 77 5.06 9.17 10.77
CA SER A 77 6.11 8.13 10.82
C SER A 77 5.53 6.73 11.03
N GLU A 78 4.60 6.59 11.97
CA GLU A 78 3.90 5.33 12.24
C GLU A 78 3.11 4.86 11.03
N MET A 79 2.34 5.77 10.42
CA MET A 79 1.56 5.49 9.22
C MET A 79 2.45 4.98 8.07
N GLN A 80 3.61 5.60 7.83
CA GLN A 80 4.55 5.12 6.80
C GLN A 80 5.04 3.69 7.04
N LYS A 81 5.23 3.28 8.30
CA LYS A 81 5.61 1.90 8.65
C LYS A 81 4.48 0.91 8.38
N LEU A 82 3.23 1.30 8.62
CA LEU A 82 2.06 0.47 8.32
C LEU A 82 1.88 0.32 6.81
N ASP A 83 1.97 1.41 6.06
CA ASP A 83 1.86 1.38 4.60
C ASP A 83 2.94 0.52 3.93
N ALA A 84 4.18 0.57 4.43
CA ALA A 84 5.23 -0.32 3.96
C ALA A 84 4.85 -1.80 4.09
N GLN A 85 4.22 -2.18 5.22
CA GLN A 85 3.71 -3.53 5.44
C GLN A 85 2.52 -3.86 4.52
N VAL A 86 1.63 -2.90 4.26
CA VAL A 86 0.53 -3.08 3.29
C VAL A 86 1.12 -3.38 1.91
N LYS A 87 2.11 -2.60 1.44
CA LYS A 87 2.79 -2.84 0.17
C LYS A 87 3.39 -4.25 0.09
N GLU A 88 4.07 -4.71 1.13
CA GLU A 88 4.64 -6.06 1.16
C GLU A 88 3.57 -7.14 0.99
N LEU A 89 2.42 -7.00 1.66
CA LEU A 89 1.31 -7.94 1.54
C LEU A 89 0.61 -7.88 0.17
N VAL A 90 0.53 -6.69 -0.44
CA VAL A 90 0.07 -6.49 -1.82
C VAL A 90 0.96 -7.25 -2.79
N LEU A 91 2.28 -7.08 -2.69
CA LEU A 91 3.25 -7.80 -3.53
C LEU A 91 3.22 -9.31 -3.28
N LYS A 92 3.07 -9.74 -2.02
CA LYS A 92 2.89 -11.16 -1.66
C LYS A 92 1.66 -11.77 -2.33
N SER A 93 0.54 -11.02 -2.39
CA SER A 93 -0.69 -11.47 -3.06
C SER A 93 -0.45 -11.74 -4.56
N ALA A 94 0.34 -10.89 -5.23
CA ALA A 94 0.71 -11.11 -6.61
C ALA A 94 1.58 -12.36 -6.81
N VAL A 95 2.54 -12.61 -5.91
CA VAL A 95 3.39 -13.81 -5.96
C VAL A 95 2.57 -15.08 -5.78
N GLU A 96 1.64 -15.10 -4.83
CA GLU A 96 0.75 -16.25 -4.64
C GLU A 96 -0.15 -16.48 -5.87
N ALA A 97 -0.61 -15.41 -6.53
CA ALA A 97 -1.37 -15.51 -7.78
C ALA A 97 -0.51 -16.09 -8.93
N GLU A 98 0.75 -15.67 -9.08
CA GLU A 98 1.70 -16.26 -10.05
C GLU A 98 1.92 -17.73 -9.80
N ARG A 99 2.11 -18.13 -8.54
CA ARG A 99 2.30 -19.54 -8.17
C ARG A 99 1.06 -20.37 -8.49
N LEU A 100 -0.14 -19.85 -8.22
CA LEU A 100 -1.40 -20.51 -8.58
C LEU A 100 -1.50 -20.69 -10.10
N VAL A 101 -1.33 -19.62 -10.88
CA VAL A 101 -1.47 -19.64 -12.35
C VAL A 101 -0.41 -20.53 -13.01
N ALA A 102 0.79 -20.62 -12.43
CA ALA A 102 1.85 -21.51 -12.86
C ALA A 102 1.66 -22.98 -12.42
N GLY A 103 0.59 -23.30 -11.67
CA GLY A 103 0.34 -24.64 -11.14
C GLY A 103 1.29 -25.06 -10.00
N LYS A 104 2.06 -24.12 -9.44
CA LYS A 104 3.01 -24.33 -8.33
C LYS A 104 2.36 -24.21 -6.96
N LEU A 105 1.08 -23.87 -6.90
CA LEU A 105 0.28 -23.73 -5.69
C LEU A 105 -1.11 -24.32 -5.92
N LYS A 106 -1.58 -25.16 -5.00
CA LYS A 106 -2.93 -25.73 -5.06
C LYS A 106 -3.97 -24.66 -4.76
N LYS A 107 -5.14 -24.80 -5.38
CA LYS A 107 -6.26 -23.84 -5.25
C LYS A 107 -6.69 -23.65 -3.79
N ASP A 108 -6.83 -24.72 -3.01
CA ASP A 108 -7.28 -24.62 -1.61
C ASP A 108 -6.27 -23.86 -0.75
N THR A 109 -4.98 -24.17 -0.90
CA THR A 109 -3.90 -23.44 -0.21
C THR A 109 -3.84 -21.97 -0.62
N TYR A 110 -4.07 -21.66 -1.91
CA TYR A 110 -4.16 -20.28 -2.36
C TYR A 110 -5.29 -19.51 -1.67
N ILE A 111 -6.49 -20.11 -1.58
CA ILE A 111 -7.66 -19.48 -0.94
C ILE A 111 -7.40 -19.19 0.54
N GLU A 112 -6.76 -20.13 1.26
CA GLU A 112 -6.38 -19.92 2.66
C GLU A 112 -5.35 -18.79 2.81
N ASN A 113 -4.31 -18.79 1.97
CA ASN A 113 -3.29 -17.74 1.96
C ASN A 113 -3.90 -16.37 1.62
N GLU A 114 -4.79 -16.30 0.62
CA GLU A 114 -5.47 -15.07 0.20
C GLU A 114 -6.31 -14.51 1.35
N LYS A 115 -7.08 -15.36 2.06
CA LYS A 115 -7.85 -14.95 3.25
C LYS A 115 -6.96 -14.37 4.34
N LEU A 116 -5.84 -15.02 4.66
CA LEU A 116 -4.90 -14.55 5.69
C LEU A 116 -4.25 -13.22 5.31
N ILE A 117 -3.77 -13.11 4.06
CA ILE A 117 -3.12 -11.90 3.56
C ILE A 117 -4.14 -10.75 3.52
N PHE A 118 -5.34 -11.00 3.01
CA PHE A 118 -6.41 -9.99 2.98
C PHE A 118 -6.80 -9.52 4.37
N GLY A 119 -7.01 -10.44 5.32
CA GLY A 119 -7.35 -10.07 6.70
C GLY A 119 -6.29 -9.18 7.35
N LYS A 120 -5.00 -9.55 7.21
CA LYS A 120 -3.90 -8.72 7.72
C LYS A 120 -3.79 -7.36 7.03
N ARG A 121 -4.03 -7.31 5.71
CA ARG A 121 -4.05 -6.04 4.96
C ARG A 121 -5.18 -5.14 5.46
N GLN A 122 -6.37 -5.69 5.65
CA GLN A 122 -7.52 -4.92 6.14
C GLN A 122 -7.25 -4.37 7.54
N GLU A 123 -6.65 -5.15 8.44
CA GLU A 123 -6.25 -4.69 9.77
C GLU A 123 -5.28 -3.49 9.70
N LEU A 124 -4.25 -3.57 8.85
CA LEU A 124 -3.27 -2.51 8.68
C LEU A 124 -3.87 -1.25 8.04
N VAL A 125 -4.71 -1.41 7.01
CA VAL A 125 -5.42 -0.29 6.37
C VAL A 125 -6.35 0.39 7.38
N THR A 126 -7.09 -0.38 8.18
CA THR A 126 -7.91 0.17 9.25
C THR A 126 -7.08 0.96 10.25
N LYS A 127 -5.88 0.50 10.66
CA LYS A 127 -4.99 1.28 11.52
C LYS A 127 -4.52 2.58 10.85
N ILE A 128 -4.22 2.55 9.54
CA ILE A 128 -3.87 3.75 8.76
C ILE A 128 -5.04 4.73 8.76
N ASP A 129 -6.26 4.27 8.52
CA ASP A 129 -7.47 5.10 8.51
C ASP A 129 -7.68 5.78 9.88
N HIS A 130 -7.51 5.06 10.98
CA HIS A 130 -7.60 5.65 12.34
C HIS A 130 -6.53 6.72 12.58
N ILE A 131 -5.31 6.55 12.05
CA ILE A 131 -4.27 7.58 12.14
C ILE A 131 -4.65 8.80 11.28
N MET A 132 -5.17 8.57 10.07
CA MET A 132 -5.63 9.64 9.18
C MET A 132 -6.77 10.46 9.79
N ASP A 133 -7.73 9.82 10.45
CA ASP A 133 -8.84 10.51 11.14
C ASP A 133 -8.36 11.35 12.34
N ALA A 134 -7.19 11.01 12.88
CA ALA A 134 -6.58 11.67 14.03
C ALA A 134 -5.51 12.71 13.65
N LEU A 135 -5.30 12.98 12.36
CA LEU A 135 -4.38 13.98 11.82
C LEU A 135 -5.10 15.31 11.56
#